data_AF-A0A1J5RAL3-F1
#
_entry.id   AF-A0A1J5RAL3-F1
#
_cell.length_a   1.000
_cell.length_b   1.000
_cell.length_c   1.000
_cell.angle_alpha   90.00
_cell.angle_beta   90.00
_cell.angle_gamma   90.00
#
_symmetry.space_group_name_H-M   'P 1'
#
loop_
_entity.id
_entity.type
_entity.pdbx_description
1 polymer ?
#
loop_
_entity_poly.entity_id
_entity_poly.type
_entity_poly.pdbx_seq_one_letter_code
_entity_poly.pdbx_strand_id
1 'polypeptide(L)'
;MTSVHPGLPDPTWPGLLSALVSRTDVSGPHMAWAMDQIMSGDVSPVRVAGLLVALRSKGESVVELTALADTMLAHAVRFEVPGPSIDLVGTGGDRMHTVNVSTMAALVVAGTGTTVVKHGNRAASSSSGSADVLEALGIRLDHSVDRIAALATEVGITFCFAQVFHPSMRHAGTARGELGIPTVFNFLGPLTNPAQPRATAVGVADLRMAPLMAGVFASRGTSALVFRGADGLDELAATGPAQVWEVRDGSVVEHTLDAARDLGLTSITPADLRGADAQHNAEVARRLLAGEPGPVRETVLLNAAAALVADGRLPGTDHGDLVARLRAGTEHAAHAIDAGAAAAVLERWVAASSACLPEGRDGRRAARPAPSVLEPSVLETESEGCSQVVLRVRTEGDEGLGPLDPLDLADLVRDDVRQLLVLAHADEGDQVDFPGHRVDLADVRDLGDRGRDLGDAVGSGVDEHDGGQHGVIMPRRRRRCRDGLVPDRPPRRPRPSGRAR
;
A
#
# COMPACT_ATOMS: atom_id res chain seq x y z
N MET A 1 28.95 19.05 -11.18
CA MET A 1 29.22 20.47 -10.86
C MET A 1 28.07 20.96 -10.00
N THR A 2 28.44 21.43 -8.82
CA THR A 2 27.66 21.88 -7.65
C THR A 2 26.43 22.74 -7.93
N SER A 3 25.27 22.31 -7.41
CA SER A 3 24.22 23.23 -6.95
C SER A 3 24.15 23.18 -5.43
N VAL A 4 24.95 24.03 -4.79
CA VAL A 4 24.86 24.28 -3.34
C VAL A 4 23.63 25.16 -3.13
N HIS A 5 22.59 24.61 -2.52
CA HIS A 5 21.51 25.40 -1.95
C HIS A 5 22.08 26.27 -0.82
N PRO A 6 21.86 27.59 -0.82
CA PRO A 6 22.44 28.46 0.20
C PRO A 6 21.77 28.23 1.56
N GLY A 7 22.57 27.99 2.59
CA GLY A 7 22.23 28.35 3.98
C GLY A 7 21.86 27.24 4.97
N LEU A 8 21.76 25.97 4.56
CA LEU A 8 21.58 24.88 5.54
C LEU A 8 22.96 24.37 5.99
N PRO A 9 23.22 24.21 7.30
CA PRO A 9 24.42 23.55 7.77
C PRO A 9 24.51 22.14 7.20
N ASP A 10 25.73 21.63 7.03
CA ASP A 10 25.97 20.26 6.58
C ASP A 10 25.18 19.29 7.46
N PRO A 11 24.43 18.34 6.87
CA PRO A 11 23.63 17.41 7.64
C PRO A 11 24.53 16.51 8.49
N THR A 12 24.13 16.33 9.75
CA THR A 12 24.77 15.39 10.67
C THR A 12 23.71 14.50 11.31
N TRP A 13 24.07 13.26 11.63
CA TRP A 13 23.17 12.33 12.33
C TRP A 13 22.68 12.88 13.67
N PRO A 14 23.54 13.42 14.56
CA PRO A 14 23.07 14.03 15.80
C PRO A 14 22.11 15.20 15.56
N GLY A 15 22.44 16.11 14.63
CA GLY A 15 21.57 17.26 14.34
C GLY A 15 20.19 16.86 13.81
N LEU A 16 20.16 15.90 12.88
CA LEU A 16 18.91 15.38 12.32
C LEU A 16 18.06 14.67 13.37
N LEU A 17 18.66 13.77 14.17
CA LEU A 17 17.95 13.05 15.22
C LEU A 17 17.47 14.00 16.33
N SER A 18 18.27 14.98 16.73
CA SER A 18 17.85 16.01 17.68
C SER A 18 16.65 16.81 17.16
N ALA A 19 16.65 17.22 15.89
CA ALA A 19 15.52 17.92 15.30
C ALA A 19 14.22 17.08 15.35
N LEU A 20 14.30 15.80 14.97
CA LEU A 20 13.15 14.89 15.00
C LEU A 20 12.64 14.63 16.42
N VAL A 21 13.54 14.40 17.38
CA VAL A 21 13.19 14.22 18.80
C VAL A 21 12.54 15.49 19.37
N SER A 22 13.01 16.67 18.95
CA SER A 22 12.38 17.96 19.24
C SER A 22 11.12 18.26 18.43
N ARG A 23 10.57 17.26 17.73
CA ARG A 23 9.36 17.34 16.88
C ARG A 23 9.42 18.44 15.82
N THR A 24 10.60 18.68 15.27
CA THR A 24 10.82 19.64 14.18
C THR A 24 10.92 18.90 12.85
N ASP A 25 10.20 19.38 11.84
CA ASP A 25 10.28 18.83 10.49
C ASP A 25 11.68 19.03 9.89
N VAL A 26 12.17 17.99 9.24
CA VAL A 26 13.47 17.99 8.58
C VAL A 26 13.28 18.37 7.12
N SER A 27 14.21 19.17 6.59
CA SER A 27 14.19 19.58 5.19
C SER A 27 14.33 18.38 4.25
N GLY A 28 13.71 18.46 3.07
CA GLY A 28 13.83 17.43 2.03
C GLY A 28 15.29 17.02 1.74
N PRO A 29 16.23 17.97 1.53
CA PRO A 29 17.65 17.64 1.31
C PRO A 29 18.31 16.90 2.47
N HIS A 30 18.01 17.26 3.73
CA HIS A 30 18.56 16.56 4.90
C HIS A 30 17.96 15.17 5.06
N MET A 31 16.67 15.00 4.75
CA MET A 31 16.03 13.69 4.79
C MET A 31 16.53 12.77 3.65
N ALA A 32 16.73 13.32 2.45
CA ALA A 32 17.35 12.62 1.33
C ALA A 32 18.78 12.18 1.66
N TRP A 33 19.58 13.06 2.28
CA TRP A 33 20.92 12.70 2.78
C TRP A 33 20.86 11.52 3.75
N ALA A 34 19.93 11.52 4.71
CA ALA A 34 19.80 10.42 5.66
C ALA A 34 19.44 9.11 4.96
N MET A 35 18.50 9.17 4.02
CA MET A 35 18.07 8.00 3.26
C MET A 35 19.18 7.45 2.36
N ASP A 36 19.95 8.31 1.71
CA ASP A 36 21.07 7.94 0.85
C ASP A 36 22.14 7.17 1.63
N GLN A 37 22.48 7.66 2.82
CA GLN A 37 23.41 6.98 3.74
C GLN A 37 22.89 5.61 4.17
N ILE A 38 21.58 5.48 4.44
CA ILE A 38 20.95 4.19 4.77
C ILE A 38 21.01 3.24 3.56
N MET A 39 20.65 3.70 2.37
CA MET A 39 20.64 2.89 1.16
C MET A 39 22.06 2.50 0.70
N SER A 40 23.08 3.28 1.06
CA SER A 40 24.49 2.98 0.78
C SER A 40 25.13 2.03 1.81
N GLY A 41 24.47 1.81 2.96
CA GLY A 41 24.99 0.95 4.03
C GLY A 41 26.00 1.64 4.95
N ASP A 42 26.10 2.96 4.90
CA ASP A 42 27.07 3.77 5.65
C ASP A 42 26.61 4.13 7.07
N VAL A 43 25.54 3.48 7.54
CA VAL A 43 24.83 3.83 8.78
C VAL A 43 24.61 2.59 9.63
N SER A 44 24.98 2.68 10.91
CA SER A 44 24.73 1.62 11.88
C SER A 44 23.22 1.40 12.08
N PRO A 45 22.76 0.15 12.33
CA PRO A 45 21.36 -0.15 12.65
C PRO A 45 20.75 0.72 13.76
N VAL A 46 21.54 1.11 14.77
CA VAL A 46 21.10 1.98 15.88
C VAL A 46 20.61 3.36 15.38
N ARG A 47 21.35 3.97 14.44
CA ARG A 47 20.97 5.28 13.87
C ARG A 47 19.75 5.16 12.97
N VAL A 48 19.65 4.07 12.21
CA VAL A 48 18.45 3.76 11.41
C VAL A 48 17.24 3.62 12.34
N ALA A 49 17.35 2.83 13.40
CA ALA A 49 16.27 2.65 14.37
C ALA A 49 15.88 3.98 15.03
N GLY A 50 16.86 4.79 15.43
CA GLY A 50 16.65 6.12 16.00
C GLY A 50 15.89 7.06 15.06
N LEU A 51 16.25 7.07 13.77
CA LEU A 51 15.53 7.83 12.75
C LEU A 51 14.07 7.38 12.65
N LEU A 52 13.85 6.07 12.55
CA LEU A 52 12.52 5.50 12.32
C LEU A 52 11.58 5.75 13.49
N VAL A 53 12.05 5.57 14.72
CA VAL A 53 11.27 5.85 15.92
C VAL A 53 11.00 7.34 16.05
N ALA A 54 12.03 8.19 15.92
CA ALA A 54 11.87 9.64 16.06
C ALA A 54 10.91 10.21 15.01
N LEU A 55 11.00 9.76 13.76
CA LEU A 55 10.11 10.21 12.68
C LEU A 55 8.66 9.77 12.92
N ARG A 56 8.43 8.51 13.35
CA ARG A 56 7.08 8.04 13.71
C ARG A 56 6.49 8.75 14.90
N SER A 57 7.30 9.02 15.93
CA SER A 57 6.87 9.74 17.14
C SER A 57 6.60 11.22 16.88
N LYS A 58 7.35 11.87 15.97
CA LYS A 58 7.07 13.23 15.50
C LYS A 58 5.80 13.28 14.67
N GLY A 59 5.64 12.29 13.79
CA GLY A 59 4.72 12.32 12.66
C GLY A 59 5.44 12.80 11.40
N GLU A 60 5.33 12.02 10.33
CA GLU A 60 5.87 12.32 9.00
C GLU A 60 5.19 13.53 8.36
N SER A 61 5.95 14.27 7.57
CA SER A 61 5.43 15.27 6.62
C SER A 61 5.47 14.74 5.17
N VAL A 62 4.72 15.38 4.28
CA VAL A 62 4.78 15.08 2.82
C VAL A 62 6.18 15.32 2.27
N VAL A 63 6.88 16.36 2.74
CA VAL A 63 8.25 16.70 2.28
C VAL A 63 9.23 15.59 2.66
N GLU A 64 9.19 15.12 3.90
CA GLU A 64 10.06 14.03 4.36
C GLU A 64 9.73 12.72 3.64
N LEU A 65 8.45 12.37 3.50
CA LEU A 65 8.02 11.14 2.83
C LEU A 65 8.40 11.14 1.35
N THR A 66 8.26 12.29 0.67
CA THR A 66 8.71 12.48 -0.72
C THR A 66 10.22 12.25 -0.83
N ALA A 67 11.02 12.91 0.02
CA ALA A 67 12.47 12.77 0.00
C ALA A 67 12.95 11.34 0.26
N LEU A 68 12.31 10.63 1.21
CA LEU A 68 12.60 9.22 1.50
C LEU A 68 12.27 8.33 0.29
N ALA A 69 11.08 8.51 -0.30
CA ALA A 69 10.63 7.69 -1.42
C ALA A 69 11.45 7.94 -2.70
N ASP A 70 11.74 9.21 -3.03
CA ASP A 70 12.55 9.58 -4.19
C ASP A 70 13.98 9.05 -4.07
N THR A 71 14.57 9.14 -2.87
CA THR A 71 15.91 8.61 -2.63
C THR A 71 15.91 7.08 -2.71
N MET A 72 14.89 6.40 -2.16
CA MET A 72 14.74 4.95 -2.30
C MET A 72 14.62 4.51 -3.77
N LEU A 73 13.89 5.28 -4.58
CA LEU A 73 13.77 5.05 -6.03
C LEU A 73 15.08 5.28 -6.78
N ALA A 74 15.89 6.26 -6.36
CA ALA A 74 17.21 6.51 -6.95
C ALA A 74 18.19 5.35 -6.75
N HIS A 75 18.00 4.58 -5.66
CA HIS A 75 18.75 3.36 -5.35
C HIS A 75 18.09 2.07 -5.88
N ALA A 76 16.91 2.18 -6.51
CA ALA A 76 16.21 1.04 -7.06
C ALA A 76 16.79 0.61 -8.41
N VAL A 77 16.63 -0.66 -8.76
CA VAL A 77 16.85 -1.11 -10.14
C VAL A 77 15.65 -0.64 -10.95
N ARG A 78 15.82 0.32 -11.85
CA ARG A 78 14.69 0.92 -12.60
C ARG A 78 14.55 0.31 -13.99
N PHE A 79 13.32 0.31 -14.49
CA PHE A 79 12.99 -0.04 -15.87
C PHE A 79 11.78 0.75 -16.34
N GLU A 80 11.54 0.75 -17.64
CA GLU A 80 10.42 1.44 -18.26
C GLU A 80 9.47 0.43 -18.90
N VAL A 81 8.17 0.75 -18.85
CA VAL A 81 7.13 0.02 -19.57
C VAL A 81 6.52 0.96 -20.61
N PRO A 82 6.48 0.59 -21.90
CA PRO A 82 5.89 1.44 -22.92
C PRO A 82 4.41 1.72 -22.66
N GLY A 83 4.01 2.99 -22.77
CA GLY A 83 2.62 3.41 -22.62
C GLY A 83 2.16 3.59 -21.17
N PRO A 84 0.87 3.89 -20.95
CA PRO A 84 0.35 4.15 -19.62
C PRO A 84 0.11 2.84 -18.86
N SER A 85 0.74 2.72 -17.70
CA SER A 85 0.59 1.62 -16.77
C SER A 85 0.00 2.08 -15.44
N ILE A 86 -0.54 1.11 -14.68
CA ILE A 86 -1.11 1.34 -13.36
C ILE A 86 -0.54 0.37 -12.31
N ASP A 87 -0.59 0.78 -11.05
CA ASP A 87 -0.32 -0.09 -9.89
C ASP A 87 -1.56 -0.17 -8.98
N LEU A 88 -1.76 -1.32 -8.34
CA LEU A 88 -2.76 -1.52 -7.30
C LEU A 88 -2.10 -2.27 -6.15
N VAL A 89 -1.98 -1.60 -4.99
CA VAL A 89 -1.17 -2.11 -3.88
C VAL A 89 -1.67 -1.56 -2.55
N GLY A 90 -1.57 -2.36 -1.49
CA GLY A 90 -1.80 -1.91 -0.12
C GLY A 90 -0.48 -1.63 0.59
N THR A 91 -0.48 -0.79 1.61
CA THR A 91 0.66 -0.69 2.55
C THR A 91 0.82 -1.99 3.35
N GLY A 92 -0.26 -2.78 3.45
CA GLY A 92 -0.38 -3.88 4.40
C GLY A 92 -0.41 -3.39 5.83
N GLY A 93 -0.43 -4.34 6.77
CA GLY A 93 -0.39 -4.06 8.20
C GLY A 93 -1.74 -3.74 8.84
N ASP A 94 -2.85 -3.97 8.12
CA ASP A 94 -4.22 -3.91 8.65
C ASP A 94 -4.52 -5.00 9.70
N ARG A 95 -3.73 -6.09 9.68
CA ARG A 95 -3.85 -7.29 10.55
C ARG A 95 -5.19 -8.02 10.39
N MET A 96 -5.89 -7.82 9.28
CA MET A 96 -7.18 -8.46 9.04
C MET A 96 -7.04 -9.82 8.34
N HIS A 97 -5.84 -10.11 7.80
CA HIS A 97 -5.49 -11.34 7.08
C HIS A 97 -6.56 -11.69 6.02
N THR A 98 -6.92 -10.70 5.21
CA THR A 98 -7.84 -10.88 4.09
C THR A 98 -7.20 -11.73 2.99
N VAL A 99 -8.04 -12.24 2.09
CA VAL A 99 -7.58 -12.75 0.79
C VAL A 99 -6.84 -11.65 0.03
N ASN A 100 -5.95 -12.00 -0.91
CA ASN A 100 -5.12 -11.01 -1.63
C ASN A 100 -5.91 -10.20 -2.68
N VAL A 101 -6.82 -9.33 -2.22
CA VAL A 101 -7.73 -8.51 -3.03
C VAL A 101 -6.96 -7.71 -4.08
N SER A 102 -5.95 -6.93 -3.70
CA SER A 102 -5.14 -6.17 -4.68
C SER A 102 -4.42 -7.03 -5.73
N THR A 103 -4.18 -8.32 -5.47
CA THR A 103 -3.57 -9.24 -6.46
C THR A 103 -4.62 -9.75 -7.44
N MET A 104 -5.79 -10.14 -6.93
CA MET A 104 -6.93 -10.52 -7.76
C MET A 104 -7.41 -9.36 -8.64
N ALA A 105 -7.55 -8.17 -8.05
CA ALA A 105 -7.97 -6.96 -8.77
C ALA A 105 -6.96 -6.54 -9.85
N ALA A 106 -5.65 -6.75 -9.65
CA ALA A 106 -4.64 -6.53 -10.68
C ALA A 106 -4.86 -7.41 -11.93
N LEU A 107 -5.23 -8.69 -11.75
CA LEU A 107 -5.58 -9.59 -12.87
C LEU A 107 -6.86 -9.13 -13.59
N VAL A 108 -7.86 -8.68 -12.83
CA VAL A 108 -9.11 -8.15 -13.38
C VAL A 108 -8.87 -6.88 -14.21
N VAL A 109 -8.10 -5.93 -13.68
CA VAL A 109 -7.69 -4.71 -14.40
C VAL A 109 -6.96 -5.08 -15.69
N ALA A 110 -5.99 -5.99 -15.65
CA ALA A 110 -5.28 -6.43 -16.85
C ALA A 110 -6.23 -7.06 -17.88
N GLY A 111 -7.30 -7.73 -17.43
CA GLY A 111 -8.38 -8.25 -18.27
C GLY A 111 -9.17 -7.19 -19.02
N THR A 112 -9.16 -5.93 -18.58
CA THR A 112 -9.74 -4.78 -19.31
C THR A 112 -8.87 -4.29 -20.47
N GLY A 113 -7.65 -4.83 -20.62
CA GLY A 113 -6.64 -4.35 -21.56
C GLY A 113 -5.76 -3.22 -21.00
N THR A 114 -5.96 -2.82 -19.75
CA THR A 114 -5.14 -1.84 -19.04
C THR A 114 -3.83 -2.49 -18.59
N THR A 115 -2.67 -1.90 -18.92
CA THR A 115 -1.37 -2.43 -18.50
C THR A 115 -1.15 -2.26 -16.99
N VAL A 116 -0.82 -3.36 -16.30
CA VAL A 116 -0.56 -3.36 -14.85
C VAL A 116 0.93 -3.64 -14.57
N VAL A 117 1.55 -2.81 -13.75
CA VAL A 117 2.90 -3.05 -13.24
C VAL A 117 2.81 -3.09 -11.73
N LYS A 118 2.52 -4.28 -11.18
CA LYS A 118 2.25 -4.44 -9.75
C LYS A 118 3.56 -4.48 -8.97
N HIS A 119 3.72 -3.62 -7.98
CA HIS A 119 4.82 -3.74 -7.01
C HIS A 119 4.34 -4.54 -5.79
N GLY A 120 5.17 -5.46 -5.30
CA GLY A 120 4.80 -6.26 -4.15
C GLY A 120 5.94 -7.03 -3.52
N ASN A 121 5.62 -7.68 -2.41
CA ASN A 121 6.55 -8.48 -1.64
C ASN A 121 5.86 -9.77 -1.15
N ARG A 122 6.66 -10.64 -0.52
CA ARG A 122 6.18 -11.75 0.31
C ARG A 122 5.56 -11.22 1.60
N ALA A 123 4.78 -12.05 2.28
CA ALA A 123 4.20 -11.69 3.57
C ALA A 123 5.28 -11.27 4.59
N ALA A 124 5.06 -10.12 5.24
CA ALA A 124 5.82 -9.72 6.43
C ALA A 124 5.05 -10.03 7.73
N SER A 125 3.72 -9.91 7.70
CA SER A 125 2.84 -10.12 8.86
C SER A 125 1.49 -10.80 8.53
N SER A 126 1.17 -10.98 7.25
CA SER A 126 -0.02 -11.73 6.80
C SER A 126 0.29 -13.23 6.65
N SER A 127 -0.75 -14.03 6.46
CA SER A 127 -0.60 -15.48 6.20
C SER A 127 -0.07 -15.78 4.79
N SER A 128 -0.21 -14.83 3.86
CA SER A 128 0.28 -14.91 2.48
C SER A 128 0.44 -13.51 1.86
N GLY A 129 1.55 -13.28 1.16
CA GLY A 129 1.83 -12.06 0.41
C GLY A 129 1.47 -12.18 -1.06
N SER A 130 1.55 -11.05 -1.79
CA SER A 130 1.28 -11.03 -3.24
C SER A 130 2.17 -12.00 -4.03
N ALA A 131 3.47 -12.05 -3.71
CA ALA A 131 4.40 -12.95 -4.37
C ALA A 131 4.06 -14.43 -4.12
N ASP A 132 3.68 -14.77 -2.88
CA ASP A 132 3.38 -16.14 -2.48
C ASP A 132 2.13 -16.67 -3.21
N VAL A 133 1.09 -15.84 -3.37
CA VAL A 133 -0.11 -16.20 -4.16
C VAL A 133 0.17 -16.29 -5.65
N LEU A 134 0.96 -15.39 -6.22
CA LEU A 134 1.31 -15.44 -7.64
C LEU A 134 2.08 -16.73 -7.98
N GLU A 135 3.01 -17.14 -7.12
CA GLU A 135 3.71 -18.43 -7.24
C GLU A 135 2.74 -19.62 -7.12
N ALA A 136 1.81 -19.59 -6.15
CA ALA A 136 0.78 -20.62 -6.00
C ALA A 136 -0.22 -20.67 -7.17
N LEU A 137 -0.37 -19.57 -7.91
CA LEU A 137 -1.11 -19.50 -9.17
C LEU A 137 -0.32 -20.05 -10.38
N GLY A 138 0.97 -20.36 -10.20
CA GLY A 138 1.86 -20.93 -11.21
C GLY A 138 2.72 -19.90 -11.95
N ILE A 139 2.78 -18.65 -11.48
CA ILE A 139 3.59 -17.60 -12.10
C ILE A 139 5.02 -17.70 -11.56
N ARG A 140 5.98 -17.77 -12.47
CA ARG A 140 7.40 -17.68 -12.11
C ARG A 140 7.79 -16.22 -11.88
N LEU A 141 8.46 -15.96 -10.77
CA LEU A 141 8.91 -14.61 -10.37
C LEU A 141 10.44 -14.44 -10.47
N ASP A 142 11.16 -15.53 -10.75
CA ASP A 142 12.62 -15.58 -10.89
C ASP A 142 13.05 -15.16 -12.30
N HIS A 143 12.87 -13.87 -12.60
CA HIS A 143 13.15 -13.31 -13.92
C HIS A 143 14.16 -12.16 -13.86
N SER A 144 14.92 -12.01 -14.96
CA SER A 144 15.72 -10.80 -15.16
C SER A 144 14.80 -9.58 -15.34
N VAL A 145 15.33 -8.40 -15.05
CA VAL A 145 14.59 -7.13 -15.19
C VAL A 145 14.07 -6.94 -16.61
N ASP A 146 14.87 -7.29 -17.63
CA ASP A 146 14.47 -7.20 -19.03
C ASP A 146 13.27 -8.11 -19.34
N ARG A 147 13.22 -9.33 -18.75
CA ARG A 147 12.07 -10.21 -18.93
C ARG A 147 10.84 -9.68 -18.20
N ILE A 148 11.01 -9.12 -17.00
CA ILE A 148 9.92 -8.49 -16.24
C ILE A 148 9.32 -7.31 -17.04
N ALA A 149 10.15 -6.48 -17.65
CA ALA A 149 9.71 -5.40 -18.53
C ALA A 149 8.95 -5.93 -19.76
N ALA A 150 9.50 -6.96 -20.43
CA ALA A 150 8.86 -7.56 -21.60
C ALA A 150 7.49 -8.18 -21.30
N LEU A 151 7.33 -8.84 -20.14
CA LEU A 151 6.06 -9.44 -19.70
C LEU A 151 4.94 -8.41 -19.59
N ALA A 152 5.25 -7.18 -19.16
CA ALA A 152 4.26 -6.11 -19.06
C ALA A 152 3.59 -5.81 -20.41
N THR A 153 4.36 -5.83 -21.50
CA THR A 153 3.85 -5.61 -22.87
C THR A 153 3.25 -6.86 -23.49
N GLU A 154 3.88 -8.03 -23.28
CA GLU A 154 3.43 -9.31 -23.85
C GLU A 154 2.08 -9.77 -23.28
N VAL A 155 1.91 -9.63 -21.96
CA VAL A 155 0.75 -10.17 -21.24
C VAL A 155 -0.26 -9.06 -20.90
N GLY A 156 0.21 -7.82 -20.75
CA GLY A 156 -0.56 -6.71 -20.17
C GLY A 156 -0.39 -6.57 -18.66
N ILE A 157 0.42 -7.41 -18.02
CA ILE A 157 0.72 -7.36 -16.59
C ILE A 157 2.13 -7.87 -16.29
N THR A 158 2.78 -7.27 -15.29
CA THR A 158 4.02 -7.78 -14.71
C THR A 158 4.06 -7.56 -13.19
N PHE A 159 5.03 -8.19 -12.52
CA PHE A 159 5.24 -8.09 -11.09
C PHE A 159 6.67 -7.66 -10.77
N CYS A 160 6.80 -6.54 -10.06
CA CYS A 160 8.05 -6.05 -9.51
C CYS A 160 8.22 -6.63 -8.10
N PHE A 161 9.07 -7.65 -7.94
CA PHE A 161 9.33 -8.20 -6.61
C PHE A 161 10.29 -7.30 -5.83
N ALA A 162 9.82 -6.71 -4.72
CA ALA A 162 10.54 -5.67 -3.98
C ALA A 162 11.98 -6.05 -3.59
N GLN A 163 12.24 -7.32 -3.27
CA GLN A 163 13.59 -7.81 -2.91
C GLN A 163 14.59 -7.74 -4.07
N VAL A 164 14.11 -7.85 -5.31
CA VAL A 164 14.91 -7.73 -6.53
C VAL A 164 15.13 -6.26 -6.90
N PHE A 165 14.06 -5.46 -6.80
CA PHE A 165 14.06 -4.08 -7.28
C PHE A 165 14.61 -3.06 -6.28
N HIS A 166 14.62 -3.39 -4.98
CA HIS A 166 15.17 -2.54 -3.92
C HIS A 166 16.26 -3.25 -3.12
N PRO A 167 17.39 -3.68 -3.73
CA PRO A 167 18.41 -4.47 -3.04
C PRO A 167 19.02 -3.72 -1.85
N SER A 168 19.11 -2.39 -1.90
CA SER A 168 19.62 -1.53 -0.82
C SER A 168 18.77 -1.58 0.45
N MET A 169 17.53 -2.05 0.38
CA MET A 169 16.68 -2.24 1.57
C MET A 169 17.26 -3.23 2.59
N ARG A 170 18.20 -4.09 2.19
CA ARG A 170 18.92 -4.98 3.12
C ARG A 170 19.62 -4.21 4.24
N HIS A 171 20.10 -3.00 3.98
CA HIS A 171 20.80 -2.15 4.96
C HIS A 171 19.88 -1.64 6.07
N ALA A 172 18.59 -1.48 5.79
CA ALA A 172 17.57 -1.15 6.80
C ALA A 172 16.96 -2.40 7.45
N GLY A 173 17.26 -3.61 6.95
CA GLY A 173 16.61 -4.86 7.33
C GLY A 173 16.72 -5.19 8.82
N THR A 174 17.94 -5.16 9.36
CA THR A 174 18.20 -5.47 10.78
C THR A 174 17.43 -4.54 11.71
N ALA A 175 17.56 -3.22 11.53
CA ALA A 175 16.87 -2.24 12.37
C ALA A 175 15.35 -2.41 12.32
N ARG A 176 14.78 -2.66 11.13
CA ARG A 176 13.33 -2.90 10.98
C ARG A 176 12.89 -4.19 11.65
N GLY A 177 13.65 -5.27 11.49
CA GLY A 177 13.36 -6.57 12.08
C GLY A 177 13.39 -6.53 13.61
N GLU A 178 14.42 -5.91 14.19
CA GLU A 178 14.58 -5.79 15.65
C GLU A 178 13.55 -4.83 16.26
N LEU A 179 13.19 -3.74 15.57
CA LEU A 179 12.16 -2.81 16.06
C LEU A 179 10.78 -3.47 16.15
N GLY A 180 10.41 -4.33 15.20
CA GLY A 180 9.15 -5.07 15.23
C GLY A 180 7.86 -4.21 15.17
N ILE A 181 7.97 -2.90 14.89
CA ILE A 181 6.84 -1.97 14.83
C ILE A 181 6.70 -1.34 13.43
N PRO A 182 5.49 -0.90 13.04
CA PRO A 182 5.30 -0.14 11.80
C PRO A 182 6.06 1.20 11.83
N THR A 183 6.80 1.48 10.75
CA THR A 183 7.57 2.72 10.57
C THR A 183 7.31 3.33 9.20
N VAL A 184 7.96 4.46 8.87
CA VAL A 184 7.80 5.10 7.56
C VAL A 184 8.05 4.13 6.39
N PHE A 185 8.96 3.15 6.56
CA PHE A 185 9.26 2.12 5.56
C PHE A 185 8.07 1.23 5.19
N ASN A 186 7.04 1.12 6.04
CA ASN A 186 5.81 0.40 5.70
C ASN A 186 4.98 1.13 4.64
N PHE A 187 5.18 2.44 4.49
CA PHE A 187 4.43 3.30 3.56
C PHE A 187 5.21 3.61 2.28
N LEU A 188 6.52 3.31 2.25
CA LEU A 188 7.36 3.57 1.07
C LEU A 188 7.09 2.60 -0.08
N GLY A 189 6.62 1.37 0.18
CA GLY A 189 6.39 0.36 -0.86
C GLY A 189 5.53 0.85 -2.03
N PRO A 190 4.30 1.33 -1.78
CA PRO A 190 3.44 1.91 -2.82
C PRO A 190 4.03 3.15 -3.52
N LEU A 191 4.89 3.91 -2.83
CA LEU A 191 5.50 5.12 -3.38
C LEU A 191 6.75 4.83 -4.23
N THR A 192 7.23 3.58 -4.25
CA THR A 192 8.57 3.25 -4.79
C THR A 192 8.53 2.20 -5.88
N ASN A 193 7.40 2.00 -6.56
CA ASN A 193 7.33 1.11 -7.72
C ASN A 193 8.41 1.51 -8.76
N PRO A 194 9.35 0.61 -9.13
CA PRO A 194 10.52 0.95 -9.96
C PRO A 194 10.16 1.46 -11.36
N ALA A 195 8.97 1.09 -11.86
CA ALA A 195 8.46 1.52 -13.17
C ALA A 195 7.70 2.86 -13.14
N GLN A 196 7.45 3.42 -11.95
CA GLN A 196 6.70 4.66 -11.72
C GLN A 196 5.40 4.78 -12.56
N PRO A 197 4.40 3.90 -12.33
CA PRO A 197 3.13 3.94 -13.06
C PRO A 197 2.44 5.31 -12.97
N ARG A 198 1.76 5.71 -14.04
CA ARG A 198 1.10 7.02 -14.12
C ARG A 198 -0.11 7.11 -13.20
N ALA A 199 -0.79 5.99 -12.98
CA ALA A 199 -1.94 5.90 -12.11
C ALA A 199 -1.76 4.81 -11.05
N THR A 200 -2.35 5.02 -9.87
CA THR A 200 -2.30 4.02 -8.80
C THR A 200 -3.54 4.02 -7.92
N ALA A 201 -3.95 2.85 -7.46
CA ALA A 201 -4.90 2.71 -6.37
C ALA A 201 -4.16 2.14 -5.16
N VAL A 202 -4.25 2.83 -4.02
CA VAL A 202 -3.45 2.52 -2.84
C VAL A 202 -4.30 2.42 -1.59
N GLY A 203 -4.32 1.22 -1.04
CA GLY A 203 -4.84 0.95 0.30
C GLY A 203 -3.86 1.39 1.38
N VAL A 204 -4.33 2.09 2.40
CA VAL A 204 -3.48 2.52 3.52
C VAL A 204 -4.11 2.17 4.87
N ALA A 205 -3.47 1.28 5.62
CA ALA A 205 -3.97 0.82 6.92
C ALA A 205 -3.92 1.90 8.02
N ASP A 206 -3.05 2.91 7.89
CA ASP A 206 -2.85 4.00 8.86
C ASP A 206 -3.55 5.29 8.39
N LEU A 207 -4.53 5.78 9.17
CA LEU A 207 -5.32 6.97 8.83
C LEU A 207 -4.47 8.22 8.65
N ARG A 208 -3.40 8.35 9.43
CA ARG A 208 -2.53 9.53 9.42
C ARG A 208 -1.64 9.54 8.18
N MET A 209 -1.30 8.37 7.66
CA MET A 209 -0.42 8.24 6.50
C MET A 209 -1.14 8.37 5.17
N ALA A 210 -2.41 7.99 5.09
CA ALA A 210 -3.18 8.05 3.86
C ALA A 210 -3.18 9.44 3.18
N PRO A 211 -3.50 10.56 3.87
CA PRO A 211 -3.44 11.89 3.25
C PRO A 211 -2.01 12.32 2.89
N LEU A 212 -0.99 11.85 3.63
CA LEU A 212 0.42 12.15 3.32
C LEU A 212 0.85 11.46 2.03
N MET A 213 0.49 10.19 1.85
CA MET A 213 0.75 9.44 0.62
C MET A 213 0.03 10.07 -0.58
N ALA A 214 -1.23 10.50 -0.41
CA ALA A 214 -1.94 11.25 -1.43
C ALA A 214 -1.20 12.55 -1.80
N GLY A 215 -0.65 13.26 -0.82
CA GLY A 215 0.19 14.45 -1.03
C GLY A 215 1.47 14.15 -1.82
N VAL A 216 2.11 13.00 -1.61
CA VAL A 216 3.28 12.58 -2.41
C VAL A 216 2.89 12.26 -3.85
N PHE A 217 1.78 11.57 -4.08
CA PHE A 217 1.29 11.33 -5.44
C PHE A 217 0.94 12.65 -6.15
N ALA A 218 0.31 13.59 -5.43
CA ALA A 218 -0.03 14.91 -5.96
C ALA A 218 1.22 15.70 -6.37
N SER A 219 2.27 15.71 -5.54
CA SER A 219 3.52 16.42 -5.84
C SER A 219 4.25 15.85 -7.06
N ARG A 220 4.07 14.56 -7.34
CA ARG A 220 4.61 13.87 -8.52
C ARG A 220 3.72 13.97 -9.76
N GLY A 221 2.49 14.47 -9.63
CA GLY A 221 1.50 14.46 -10.70
C GLY A 221 0.97 13.06 -11.06
N THR A 222 1.14 12.08 -10.16
CA THR A 222 0.58 10.74 -10.29
C THR A 222 -0.91 10.79 -10.02
N SER A 223 -1.74 10.24 -10.91
CA SER A 223 -3.17 10.10 -10.66
C SER A 223 -3.41 8.98 -9.66
N ALA A 224 -4.14 9.21 -8.58
CA ALA A 224 -4.29 8.18 -7.56
C ALA A 224 -5.65 8.17 -6.88
N LEU A 225 -6.09 6.99 -6.44
CA LEU A 225 -7.07 6.85 -5.38
C LEU A 225 -6.38 6.22 -4.18
N VAL A 226 -6.17 7.01 -3.13
CA VAL A 226 -5.69 6.50 -1.84
C VAL A 226 -6.91 6.27 -0.95
N PHE A 227 -7.02 5.15 -0.27
CA PHE A 227 -8.21 4.83 0.50
C PHE A 227 -7.94 4.03 1.77
N ARG A 228 -8.92 4.09 2.68
CA ARG A 228 -8.93 3.34 3.94
C ARG A 228 -10.36 3.11 4.42
N GLY A 229 -10.69 1.86 4.76
CA GLY A 229 -11.95 1.52 5.43
C GLY A 229 -12.00 2.07 6.86
N ALA A 230 -13.19 2.44 7.35
CA ALA A 230 -13.36 2.89 8.73
C ALA A 230 -13.03 1.80 9.77
N ASP A 231 -13.12 0.54 9.38
CA ASP A 231 -12.69 -0.64 10.13
C ASP A 231 -11.17 -0.85 10.14
N GLY A 232 -10.42 -0.03 9.40
CA GLY A 232 -8.96 -0.10 9.30
C GLY A 232 -8.43 -0.95 8.15
N LEU A 233 -9.32 -1.54 7.32
CA LEU A 233 -8.92 -2.25 6.11
C LEU A 233 -8.19 -1.30 5.14
N ASP A 234 -7.13 -1.81 4.53
CA ASP A 234 -6.47 -1.17 3.39
C ASP A 234 -7.08 -1.61 2.06
N GLU A 235 -8.37 -1.93 2.04
CA GLU A 235 -9.15 -2.32 0.87
C GLU A 235 -10.49 -1.57 0.87
N LEU A 236 -11.04 -1.23 -0.29
CA LEU A 236 -12.41 -0.75 -0.41
C LEU A 236 -13.39 -1.93 -0.33
N ALA A 237 -14.17 -2.01 0.74
CA ALA A 237 -15.14 -3.09 0.97
C ALA A 237 -16.46 -2.54 1.51
N ALA A 238 -17.54 -3.32 1.36
CA ALA A 238 -18.86 -2.99 1.90
C ALA A 238 -18.99 -3.33 3.41
N THR A 239 -17.91 -3.14 4.17
CA THR A 239 -17.86 -3.34 5.63
C THR A 239 -18.26 -2.09 6.42
N GLY A 240 -18.30 -0.94 5.74
CA GLY A 240 -18.68 0.35 6.30
C GLY A 240 -18.21 1.50 5.40
N PRO A 241 -18.27 2.74 5.89
CA PRO A 241 -17.71 3.88 5.17
C PRO A 241 -16.19 3.76 4.99
N ALA A 242 -15.68 4.23 3.87
CA ALA A 242 -14.26 4.41 3.59
C ALA A 242 -13.95 5.89 3.34
N GLN A 243 -12.77 6.33 3.77
CA GLN A 243 -12.20 7.60 3.35
C GLN A 243 -11.38 7.39 2.08
N VAL A 244 -11.56 8.26 1.10
CA VAL A 244 -10.89 8.21 -0.20
C VAL A 244 -10.29 9.58 -0.50
N TRP A 245 -8.98 9.62 -0.74
CA TRP A 245 -8.26 10.79 -1.23
C TRP A 245 -7.99 10.61 -2.72
N GLU A 246 -8.77 11.31 -3.55
CA GLU A 246 -8.57 11.36 -4.99
C GLU A 246 -7.47 12.36 -5.34
N VAL A 247 -6.45 11.88 -6.03
CA VAL A 247 -5.35 12.69 -6.57
C VAL A 247 -5.53 12.84 -8.07
N ARG A 248 -5.77 14.07 -8.52
CA ARG A 248 -5.92 14.41 -9.93
C ARG A 248 -5.32 15.79 -10.19
N ASP A 249 -4.56 15.91 -11.28
CA ASP A 249 -3.94 17.17 -11.72
C ASP A 249 -3.13 17.90 -10.62
N GLY A 250 -2.42 17.12 -9.80
CA GLY A 250 -1.59 17.64 -8.70
C GLY A 250 -2.38 18.15 -7.49
N SER A 251 -3.69 17.90 -7.44
CA SER A 251 -4.56 18.26 -6.31
C SER A 251 -5.11 17.02 -5.61
N VAL A 252 -5.44 17.15 -4.32
CA VAL A 252 -6.07 16.10 -3.52
C VAL A 252 -7.48 16.54 -3.14
N VAL A 253 -8.47 15.70 -3.41
CA VAL A 253 -9.86 15.88 -2.98
C VAL A 253 -10.26 14.71 -2.11
N GLU A 254 -10.82 14.99 -0.93
CA GLU A 254 -11.28 13.96 0.00
C GLU A 254 -12.76 13.65 -0.21
N HIS A 255 -13.08 12.36 -0.14
CA HIS A 255 -14.41 11.80 -0.27
C HIS A 255 -14.67 10.80 0.85
N THR A 256 -15.94 10.67 1.23
CA THR A 256 -16.42 9.54 2.01
C THR A 256 -17.28 8.67 1.10
N LEU A 257 -16.96 7.38 1.02
CA LEU A 257 -17.67 6.38 0.23
C LEU A 257 -18.28 5.34 1.17
N ASP A 258 -19.59 5.14 1.12
CA ASP A 258 -20.24 3.97 1.70
C ASP A 258 -20.65 3.04 0.57
N ALA A 259 -19.93 1.96 0.35
CA ALA A 259 -20.14 1.11 -0.83
C ALA A 259 -21.53 0.43 -0.82
N ALA A 260 -22.08 0.12 0.35
CA ALA A 260 -23.42 -0.45 0.44
C ALA A 260 -24.49 0.57 0.04
N ARG A 261 -24.42 1.79 0.59
CA ARG A 261 -25.38 2.87 0.29
C ARG A 261 -25.20 3.46 -1.11
N ASP A 262 -23.97 3.78 -1.48
CA ASP A 262 -23.65 4.60 -2.66
C ASP A 262 -23.54 3.77 -3.93
N LEU A 263 -23.16 2.49 -3.83
CA LEU A 263 -23.02 1.57 -4.96
C LEU A 263 -24.08 0.47 -4.98
N GLY A 264 -24.77 0.23 -3.86
CA GLY A 264 -25.78 -0.82 -3.74
C GLY A 264 -25.17 -2.21 -3.50
N LEU A 265 -23.94 -2.28 -2.98
CA LEU A 265 -23.28 -3.55 -2.65
C LEU A 265 -23.91 -4.20 -1.41
N THR A 266 -23.78 -5.51 -1.30
CA THR A 266 -24.25 -6.23 -0.12
C THR A 266 -23.32 -5.90 1.05
N SER A 267 -23.87 -5.48 2.19
CA SER A 267 -23.06 -5.27 3.39
C SER A 267 -22.42 -6.57 3.85
N ILE A 268 -21.14 -6.52 4.19
CA ILE A 268 -20.34 -7.67 4.62
C ILE A 268 -19.58 -7.32 5.90
N THR A 269 -18.95 -8.32 6.49
CA THR A 269 -18.01 -8.17 7.59
C THR A 269 -16.59 -8.47 7.10
N PRO A 270 -15.55 -7.99 7.80
CA PRO A 270 -14.17 -8.36 7.44
C PRO A 270 -13.91 -9.88 7.47
N ALA A 271 -14.69 -10.65 8.24
CA ALA A 271 -14.59 -12.11 8.29
C ALA A 271 -14.99 -12.77 6.96
N ASP A 272 -15.86 -12.14 6.17
CA ASP A 272 -16.27 -12.63 4.84
C ASP A 272 -15.14 -12.53 3.80
N LEU A 273 -14.09 -11.76 4.11
CA LEU A 273 -12.89 -11.59 3.29
C LEU A 273 -11.69 -12.34 3.84
N ARG A 274 -11.87 -13.16 4.88
CA ARG A 274 -10.77 -13.87 5.57
C ARG A 274 -10.00 -14.75 4.59
N GLY A 275 -8.71 -14.52 4.48
CA GLY A 275 -7.78 -15.37 3.76
C GLY A 275 -7.08 -16.37 4.68
N ALA A 276 -6.25 -17.21 4.07
CA ALA A 276 -5.40 -18.16 4.78
C ALA A 276 -4.01 -18.22 4.11
N ASP A 277 -3.47 -19.41 3.90
CA ASP A 277 -2.20 -19.59 3.22
C ASP A 277 -2.26 -19.25 1.71
N ALA A 278 -1.11 -19.31 1.05
CA ALA A 278 -0.97 -18.99 -0.36
C ALA A 278 -1.81 -19.89 -1.27
N GLN A 279 -1.98 -21.18 -0.93
CA GLN A 279 -2.75 -22.12 -1.75
C GLN A 279 -4.24 -21.82 -1.64
N HIS A 280 -4.74 -21.60 -0.43
CA HIS A 280 -6.12 -21.18 -0.20
C HIS A 280 -6.45 -19.89 -0.96
N ASN A 281 -5.59 -18.86 -0.82
CA ASN A 281 -5.82 -17.59 -1.49
C ASN A 281 -5.72 -17.71 -3.03
N ALA A 282 -4.87 -18.60 -3.56
CA ALA A 282 -4.81 -18.91 -4.98
C ALA A 282 -6.07 -19.65 -5.47
N GLU A 283 -6.63 -20.56 -4.68
CA GLU A 283 -7.92 -21.19 -5.00
C GLU A 283 -9.07 -20.20 -5.00
N VAL A 284 -9.13 -19.27 -4.03
CA VAL A 284 -10.09 -18.17 -4.03
C VAL A 284 -9.96 -17.34 -5.30
N ALA A 285 -8.74 -16.99 -5.71
CA ALA A 285 -8.49 -16.27 -6.95
C ALA A 285 -8.97 -17.04 -8.19
N ARG A 286 -8.73 -18.36 -8.27
CA ARG A 286 -9.24 -19.19 -9.38
C ARG A 286 -10.76 -19.20 -9.44
N ARG A 287 -11.45 -19.32 -8.31
CA ARG A 287 -12.91 -19.31 -8.24
C ARG A 287 -13.51 -17.96 -8.64
N LEU A 288 -12.91 -16.87 -8.17
CA LEU A 288 -13.24 -15.52 -8.61
C LEU A 288 -13.11 -15.38 -10.14
N LEU A 289 -11.96 -15.78 -10.71
CA LEU A 289 -11.71 -15.67 -12.14
C LEU A 289 -12.62 -16.58 -12.98
N ALA A 290 -13.14 -17.66 -12.40
CA ALA A 290 -14.18 -18.50 -12.98
C ALA A 290 -15.60 -17.90 -12.85
N GLY A 291 -15.74 -16.74 -12.22
CA GLY A 291 -16.99 -15.98 -12.13
C GLY A 291 -17.79 -16.19 -10.86
N GLU A 292 -17.26 -16.89 -9.84
CA GLU A 292 -17.98 -17.15 -8.58
C GLU A 292 -18.50 -15.85 -7.95
N PRO A 293 -19.82 -15.72 -7.70
CA PRO A 293 -20.39 -14.56 -7.03
C PRO A 293 -20.08 -14.57 -5.53
N GLY A 294 -20.08 -13.39 -4.90
CA GLY A 294 -19.98 -13.27 -3.44
C GLY A 294 -19.15 -12.08 -2.97
N PRO A 295 -18.95 -11.96 -1.64
CA PRO A 295 -18.24 -10.85 -1.00
C PRO A 295 -16.85 -10.55 -1.57
N VAL A 296 -16.07 -11.60 -1.84
CA VAL A 296 -14.73 -11.47 -2.43
C VAL A 296 -14.81 -10.87 -3.82
N ARG A 297 -15.77 -11.30 -4.64
CA ARG A 297 -15.98 -10.76 -5.98
C ARG A 297 -16.34 -9.29 -5.94
N GLU A 298 -17.34 -8.90 -5.16
CA GLU A 298 -17.76 -7.50 -5.05
C GLU A 298 -16.61 -6.60 -4.57
N THR A 299 -15.84 -7.05 -3.59
CA THR A 299 -14.68 -6.32 -3.06
C THR A 299 -13.56 -6.20 -4.10
N VAL A 300 -13.24 -7.26 -4.83
CA VAL A 300 -12.23 -7.23 -5.90
C VAL A 300 -12.65 -6.30 -7.03
N LEU A 301 -13.93 -6.34 -7.44
CA LEU A 301 -14.46 -5.45 -8.48
C LEU A 301 -14.36 -3.98 -8.07
N LEU A 302 -14.66 -3.65 -6.80
CA LEU A 302 -14.56 -2.29 -6.29
C LEU A 302 -13.11 -1.77 -6.26
N ASN A 303 -12.15 -2.58 -5.83
CA ASN A 303 -10.73 -2.19 -5.82
C ASN A 303 -10.13 -2.12 -7.23
N ALA A 304 -10.56 -2.99 -8.15
CA ALA A 304 -10.24 -2.88 -9.57
C ALA A 304 -10.82 -1.58 -10.16
N ALA A 305 -12.08 -1.26 -9.84
CA ALA A 305 -12.72 -0.01 -10.25
C ALA A 305 -11.95 1.21 -9.76
N ALA A 306 -11.44 1.20 -8.52
CA ALA A 306 -10.62 2.29 -8.00
C ALA A 306 -9.37 2.53 -8.86
N ALA A 307 -8.67 1.46 -9.27
CA ALA A 307 -7.50 1.56 -10.13
C ALA A 307 -7.86 2.08 -11.54
N LEU A 308 -8.99 1.62 -12.11
CA LEU A 308 -9.49 2.08 -13.40
C LEU A 308 -9.93 3.55 -13.38
N VAL A 309 -10.51 4.02 -12.27
CA VAL A 309 -10.90 5.43 -12.07
C VAL A 309 -9.69 6.34 -11.86
N ALA A 310 -8.66 5.85 -11.16
CA ALA A 310 -7.38 6.56 -11.07
C ALA A 310 -6.74 6.70 -12.45
N ASP A 311 -6.84 5.69 -13.32
CA ASP A 311 -6.34 5.75 -14.69
C ASP A 311 -7.19 6.63 -15.62
N GLY A 312 -8.51 6.53 -15.52
CA GLY A 312 -9.47 7.36 -16.23
C GLY A 312 -9.58 7.11 -17.74
N ARG A 313 -8.91 6.12 -18.33
CA ARG A 313 -8.94 5.94 -19.80
C ARG A 313 -10.15 5.15 -20.30
N LEU A 314 -10.80 4.37 -19.43
CA LEU A 314 -11.98 3.59 -19.83
C LEU A 314 -13.24 4.47 -19.85
N PRO A 315 -14.21 4.20 -20.74
CA PRO A 315 -15.44 5.00 -20.83
C PRO A 315 -16.15 5.14 -19.47
N GLY A 316 -16.45 6.38 -19.09
CA GLY A 316 -17.16 6.69 -17.84
C GLY A 316 -16.30 6.75 -16.58
N THR A 317 -14.98 6.54 -16.69
CA THR A 317 -14.07 6.53 -15.52
C THR A 317 -13.34 7.85 -15.28
N ASP A 318 -13.41 8.82 -16.19
CA ASP A 318 -12.72 10.12 -16.15
C ASP A 318 -13.58 11.30 -15.69
N HIS A 319 -14.89 11.25 -15.96
CA HIS A 319 -15.81 12.37 -15.76
C HIS A 319 -17.00 12.02 -14.86
N GLY A 320 -17.46 13.02 -14.11
CA GLY A 320 -18.58 12.87 -13.15
C GLY A 320 -18.11 12.75 -11.70
N ASP A 321 -19.06 12.59 -10.79
CA ASP A 321 -18.75 12.32 -9.39
C ASP A 321 -18.04 10.98 -9.21
N LEU A 322 -17.38 10.80 -8.05
CA LEU A 322 -16.60 9.60 -7.77
C LEU A 322 -17.45 8.32 -7.81
N VAL A 323 -18.70 8.37 -7.35
CA VAL A 323 -19.59 7.21 -7.28
C VAL A 323 -19.96 6.74 -8.69
N ALA A 324 -20.33 7.66 -9.58
CA ALA A 324 -20.64 7.36 -10.98
C ALA A 324 -19.44 6.72 -11.71
N ARG A 325 -18.23 7.26 -11.47
CA ARG A 325 -16.99 6.71 -12.05
C ARG A 325 -16.65 5.34 -11.49
N LEU A 326 -16.84 5.11 -10.19
CA LEU A 326 -16.65 3.80 -9.56
C LEU A 326 -17.67 2.76 -10.07
N ARG A 327 -18.92 3.16 -10.32
CA ARG A 327 -19.91 2.28 -10.97
C ARG A 327 -19.45 1.85 -12.37
N ALA A 328 -19.03 2.81 -13.20
CA ALA A 328 -18.50 2.50 -14.53
C ALA A 328 -17.25 1.58 -14.45
N GLY A 329 -16.31 1.87 -13.53
CA GLY A 329 -15.15 1.01 -13.30
C GLY A 329 -15.53 -0.41 -12.87
N THR A 330 -16.56 -0.54 -12.02
CA THR A 330 -17.08 -1.84 -11.56
C THR A 330 -17.69 -2.64 -12.70
N GLU A 331 -18.41 -1.98 -13.63
CA GLU A 331 -18.96 -2.60 -14.83
C GLU A 331 -17.86 -3.14 -15.76
N HIS A 332 -16.81 -2.35 -16.02
CA HIS A 332 -15.65 -2.81 -16.80
C HIS A 332 -14.93 -4.00 -16.15
N ALA A 333 -14.74 -3.93 -14.83
CA ALA A 333 -14.12 -5.01 -14.07
C ALA A 333 -14.98 -6.29 -14.09
N ALA A 334 -16.31 -6.17 -13.94
CA ALA A 334 -17.23 -7.29 -14.00
C ALA A 334 -17.21 -7.94 -15.37
N HIS A 335 -17.27 -7.13 -16.44
CA HIS A 335 -17.15 -7.62 -17.81
C HIS A 335 -15.84 -8.39 -18.05
N ALA A 336 -14.72 -7.92 -17.51
CA ALA A 336 -13.43 -8.60 -17.65
C ALA A 336 -13.41 -10.00 -17.01
N ILE A 337 -14.12 -10.19 -15.89
CA ILE A 337 -14.31 -11.51 -15.28
C ILE A 337 -15.28 -12.35 -16.12
N ASP A 338 -16.47 -11.82 -16.40
CA ASP A 338 -17.58 -12.58 -16.99
C ASP A 338 -17.32 -12.98 -18.45
N ALA A 339 -16.53 -12.19 -19.18
CA ALA A 339 -16.06 -12.53 -20.53
C ALA A 339 -14.86 -13.49 -20.53
N GLY A 340 -14.34 -13.88 -19.36
CA GLY A 340 -13.15 -14.74 -19.21
C GLY A 340 -11.82 -14.06 -19.51
N ALA A 341 -11.81 -12.74 -19.75
CA ALA A 341 -10.60 -12.00 -20.11
C ALA A 341 -9.56 -11.97 -18.98
N ALA A 342 -10.00 -11.81 -17.72
CA ALA A 342 -9.14 -11.84 -16.55
C ALA A 342 -8.52 -13.23 -16.32
N ALA A 343 -9.30 -14.31 -16.52
CA ALA A 343 -8.78 -15.68 -16.45
C ALA A 343 -7.73 -15.93 -17.55
N ALA A 344 -8.01 -15.47 -18.78
CA ALA A 344 -7.09 -15.60 -19.89
C ALA A 344 -5.77 -14.80 -19.68
N VAL A 345 -5.80 -13.69 -18.94
CA VAL A 345 -4.57 -12.99 -18.53
C VAL A 345 -3.70 -13.89 -17.66
N LEU A 346 -4.29 -14.52 -16.64
CA LEU A 346 -3.55 -15.44 -15.76
C LEU A 346 -2.93 -16.58 -16.57
N GLU A 347 -3.69 -17.23 -17.45
CA GLU A 347 -3.20 -18.31 -18.31
C GLU A 347 -2.01 -17.87 -19.19
N ARG A 348 -2.16 -16.71 -19.86
CA ARG A 348 -1.07 -16.14 -20.66
C ARG A 348 0.15 -15.81 -19.82
N TRP A 349 -0.05 -15.30 -18.61
CA TRP A 349 1.06 -14.95 -17.71
C TRP A 349 1.82 -16.20 -17.24
N VAL A 350 1.11 -17.25 -16.84
CA VAL A 350 1.72 -18.54 -16.46
C VAL A 350 2.51 -19.11 -17.63
N ALA A 351 1.94 -19.12 -18.84
CA ALA A 351 2.63 -19.60 -20.03
C ALA A 351 3.88 -18.77 -20.36
N ALA A 352 3.76 -17.44 -20.36
CA ALA A 352 4.84 -16.52 -20.70
C ALA A 352 5.97 -16.51 -19.66
N SER A 353 5.66 -16.63 -18.37
CA SER A 353 6.66 -16.72 -17.29
C SER A 353 7.36 -18.08 -17.26
N SER A 354 6.69 -19.14 -17.74
CA SER A 354 7.27 -20.48 -17.85
C SER A 354 8.06 -20.72 -19.14
N ALA A 355 7.81 -19.93 -20.19
CA ALA A 355 8.53 -20.04 -21.44
C ALA A 355 10.02 -19.71 -21.23
N CYS A 356 10.89 -20.71 -21.39
CA CYS A 356 12.31 -20.45 -21.56
C CYS A 356 12.49 -19.54 -22.77
N LEU A 357 13.14 -18.39 -22.57
CA LEU A 357 13.66 -17.65 -23.72
C LEU A 357 14.57 -18.62 -24.50
N PRO A 358 14.44 -18.73 -25.83
CA PRO A 358 15.50 -19.34 -26.61
C PRO A 358 16.76 -18.54 -26.30
N GLU A 359 17.83 -19.22 -25.90
CA GLU A 359 19.13 -18.60 -25.65
C GLU A 359 19.43 -17.66 -26.82
N GLY A 360 19.47 -16.36 -26.52
CA GLY A 360 19.84 -15.35 -27.48
C GLY A 360 21.22 -15.69 -28.02
N ARG A 361 21.31 -15.79 -29.35
CA ARG A 361 22.55 -15.78 -30.10
C ARG A 361 23.38 -14.57 -29.68
N ASP A 362 24.27 -14.74 -28.71
CA ASP A 362 25.50 -13.96 -28.68
C ASP A 362 26.64 -14.73 -28.02
N GLY A 363 27.80 -14.60 -28.64
CA GLY A 363 28.94 -15.49 -28.40
C GLY A 363 29.35 -16.23 -29.67
N ARG A 364 29.63 -15.50 -30.75
CA ARG A 364 30.68 -15.95 -31.68
C ARG A 364 31.91 -16.25 -30.82
N ARG A 365 32.13 -17.53 -30.55
CA ARG A 365 33.40 -18.07 -30.07
C ARG A 365 34.43 -17.66 -31.11
N ALA A 366 35.18 -16.59 -30.82
CA ALA A 366 36.44 -16.35 -31.48
C ALA A 366 37.31 -17.59 -31.21
N ALA A 367 37.56 -18.37 -32.25
CA ALA A 367 38.47 -19.49 -32.19
C ALA A 367 39.84 -18.98 -31.76
N ARG A 368 40.25 -19.31 -30.53
CA ARG A 368 41.67 -19.25 -30.14
C ARG A 368 42.35 -20.48 -30.76
N PRO A 369 43.55 -20.33 -31.35
CA PRO A 369 44.27 -21.47 -31.89
C PRO A 369 44.74 -22.38 -30.75
N ALA A 370 44.75 -23.69 -31.03
CA ALA A 370 45.14 -24.72 -30.08
C ALA A 370 46.61 -24.57 -29.64
N PRO A 371 46.93 -24.76 -28.34
CA PRO A 371 48.29 -25.04 -27.94
C PRO A 371 48.58 -26.54 -28.09
N SER A 372 49.78 -26.82 -28.56
CA SER A 372 50.36 -28.16 -28.75
C SER A 372 50.55 -28.89 -27.42
N VAL A 373 50.27 -30.20 -27.49
CA VAL A 373 50.49 -31.22 -26.45
C VAL A 373 51.92 -31.23 -25.94
N LEU A 374 52.10 -31.20 -24.61
CA LEU A 374 53.14 -31.90 -23.85
C LEU A 374 52.72 -31.92 -22.36
N GLU A 375 52.44 -33.13 -21.86
CA GLU A 375 52.28 -33.50 -20.44
C GLU A 375 53.45 -34.44 -20.06
N PRO A 376 53.75 -34.74 -18.78
CA PRO A 376 53.20 -34.22 -17.52
C PRO A 376 54.27 -33.82 -16.47
N SER A 377 53.88 -33.05 -15.45
CA SER A 377 54.42 -33.24 -14.09
C SER A 377 53.45 -32.74 -13.03
N VAL A 378 53.13 -33.66 -12.13
CA VAL A 378 52.24 -33.57 -10.96
C VAL A 378 52.67 -32.47 -9.99
N LEU A 379 51.71 -31.65 -9.52
CA LEU A 379 51.65 -31.22 -8.13
C LEU A 379 50.22 -30.80 -7.76
N GLU A 380 49.68 -31.43 -6.71
CA GLU A 380 48.41 -31.15 -6.06
C GLU A 380 48.44 -29.83 -5.29
N THR A 381 47.32 -29.11 -5.25
CA THR A 381 46.74 -28.53 -4.02
C THR A 381 45.30 -28.05 -4.27
N GLU A 382 44.37 -28.84 -3.73
CA GLU A 382 43.15 -28.51 -2.97
C GLU A 382 42.27 -27.30 -3.34
N SER A 383 41.01 -27.62 -3.68
CA SER A 383 39.87 -26.72 -3.78
C SER A 383 39.15 -26.58 -2.44
N GLU A 384 38.89 -25.36 -1.98
CA GLU A 384 37.92 -25.13 -0.91
C GLU A 384 36.51 -24.98 -1.49
N GLY A 385 35.64 -25.90 -1.07
CA GLY A 385 34.25 -26.00 -1.48
C GLY A 385 33.33 -24.97 -0.82
N CYS A 386 32.25 -24.68 -1.54
CA CYS A 386 31.12 -23.88 -1.09
C CYS A 386 30.53 -24.41 0.23
N SER A 387 30.50 -23.57 1.25
CA SER A 387 29.72 -23.82 2.47
C SER A 387 28.24 -23.51 2.24
N GLN A 388 27.40 -24.54 2.32
CA GLN A 388 25.95 -24.46 2.40
C GLN A 388 25.53 -24.59 3.87
N VAL A 389 24.89 -23.57 4.44
CA VAL A 389 24.34 -23.61 5.80
C VAL A 389 22.91 -24.15 5.70
N VAL A 390 22.70 -25.38 6.20
CA VAL A 390 21.37 -25.99 6.38
C VAL A 390 21.03 -25.94 7.87
N LEU A 391 19.93 -25.26 8.22
CA LEU A 391 19.38 -25.25 9.57
C LEU A 391 18.74 -26.61 9.88
N ARG A 392 19.38 -27.35 10.79
CA ARG A 392 18.92 -28.64 11.31
C ARG A 392 17.78 -28.41 12.31
N VAL A 393 16.58 -28.83 11.94
CA VAL A 393 15.45 -29.03 12.87
C VAL A 393 15.80 -30.20 13.79
N ARG A 394 15.79 -29.97 15.11
CA ARG A 394 15.85 -31.06 16.10
C ARG A 394 14.43 -31.56 16.35
N THR A 395 14.21 -32.83 16.04
CA THR A 395 13.15 -33.66 16.58
C THR A 395 13.64 -34.26 17.90
N GLU A 396 13.05 -33.87 19.02
CA GLU A 396 13.06 -34.69 20.24
C GLU A 396 11.60 -34.99 20.59
N GLY A 397 11.28 -36.27 20.50
CA GLY A 397 10.10 -36.90 21.08
C GLY A 397 10.57 -38.05 21.97
N ASP A 398 9.65 -38.49 22.81
CA ASP A 398 9.61 -39.69 23.67
C ASP A 398 10.18 -39.58 25.10
N GLU A 399 9.26 -39.27 26.04
CA GLU A 399 9.08 -39.98 27.31
C GLU A 399 7.57 -40.23 27.46
N GLY A 400 7.17 -41.48 27.74
CA GLY A 400 5.79 -41.97 27.60
C GLY A 400 5.00 -42.16 28.90
N LEU A 401 3.69 -41.92 28.76
CA LEU A 401 2.48 -42.60 29.28
C LEU A 401 2.14 -42.64 30.80
N GLY A 402 0.93 -42.15 31.10
CA GLY A 402 0.09 -42.56 32.24
C GLY A 402 -1.29 -41.87 32.22
N PRO A 403 -2.42 -42.59 32.40
CA PRO A 403 -3.76 -42.19 31.92
C PRO A 403 -4.56 -41.35 32.92
N LEU A 404 -5.48 -40.51 32.42
CA LEU A 404 -6.85 -40.25 32.91
C LEU A 404 -7.41 -38.97 32.24
N ASP A 405 -8.25 -39.15 31.21
CA ASP A 405 -9.20 -38.13 30.75
C ASP A 405 -10.26 -37.87 31.83
N PRO A 406 -10.74 -36.62 32.00
CA PRO A 406 -12.00 -36.28 31.33
C PRO A 406 -12.13 -34.82 30.85
N LEU A 407 -12.75 -34.70 29.67
CA LEU A 407 -13.84 -33.79 29.30
C LEU A 407 -13.68 -32.26 29.53
N ASP A 408 -13.62 -31.57 28.39
CA ASP A 408 -14.08 -30.21 28.06
C ASP A 408 -14.89 -29.43 29.13
N LEU A 409 -14.54 -28.15 29.36
CA LEU A 409 -15.46 -27.00 29.50
C LEU A 409 -14.72 -25.66 29.68
N ALA A 410 -15.37 -24.62 29.17
CA ALA A 410 -14.94 -23.23 29.03
C ALA A 410 -14.78 -22.41 30.34
N ASP A 411 -14.12 -21.26 30.17
CA ASP A 411 -14.11 -20.04 30.99
C ASP A 411 -13.71 -20.12 32.47
N LEU A 412 -12.65 -19.40 32.85
CA LEU A 412 -12.79 -18.23 33.72
C LEU A 412 -11.49 -17.42 33.84
N VAL A 413 -11.60 -16.13 33.49
CA VAL A 413 -10.74 -15.04 33.94
C VAL A 413 -11.24 -14.60 35.32
N ARG A 414 -10.40 -14.63 36.36
CA ARG A 414 -10.17 -13.57 37.38
C ARG A 414 -9.45 -14.07 38.64
N ASP A 415 -8.45 -13.25 39.02
CA ASP A 415 -7.98 -12.84 40.35
C ASP A 415 -7.74 -13.89 41.47
N ASP A 416 -6.49 -14.00 41.96
CA ASP A 416 -6.06 -13.31 43.20
C ASP A 416 -4.64 -13.69 43.68
N VAL A 417 -3.79 -12.68 43.84
CA VAL A 417 -3.14 -12.22 45.10
C VAL A 417 -2.34 -13.23 45.98
N ARG A 418 -1.02 -12.98 45.98
CA ARG A 418 -0.03 -12.95 47.10
C ARG A 418 0.65 -14.22 47.65
N GLN A 419 1.98 -14.10 47.58
CA GLN A 419 3.03 -14.41 48.57
C GLN A 419 3.58 -15.84 48.66
N LEU A 420 4.83 -15.98 48.25
CA LEU A 420 5.88 -16.44 49.18
C LEU A 420 7.18 -15.66 48.97
N LEU A 421 7.67 -15.12 50.09
CA LEU A 421 8.92 -14.39 50.29
C LEU A 421 10.06 -15.40 50.50
N VAL A 422 11.22 -15.23 49.88
CA VAL A 422 12.54 -15.44 50.55
C VAL A 422 13.53 -14.43 50.00
N LEU A 423 13.83 -13.43 50.82
CA LEU A 423 14.99 -12.54 50.68
C LEU A 423 16.23 -13.26 51.21
N ALA A 424 17.35 -13.15 50.48
CA ALA A 424 18.69 -13.26 51.03
C ALA A 424 19.35 -11.88 50.90
N HIS A 425 19.71 -11.28 52.04
CA HIS A 425 20.45 -10.03 52.15
C HIS A 425 21.94 -10.27 52.41
N ALA A 426 22.74 -9.29 51.98
CA ALA A 426 23.98 -8.73 52.54
C ALA A 426 25.03 -8.56 51.44
N ASP A 427 25.83 -7.50 51.31
CA ASP A 427 25.92 -6.12 51.83
C ASP A 427 27.05 -5.44 51.00
N GLU A 428 27.27 -4.14 51.22
CA GLU A 428 28.29 -3.23 50.62
C GLU A 428 27.87 -2.60 49.27
N GLY A 429 27.74 -1.29 49.09
CA GLY A 429 28.13 -0.13 49.88
C GLY A 429 28.96 0.82 49.02
N ASP A 430 28.33 1.76 48.31
CA ASP A 430 28.96 3.04 47.92
C ASP A 430 27.89 4.10 47.54
N GLN A 431 27.98 5.25 48.20
CA GLN A 431 27.13 6.43 48.05
C GLN A 431 27.66 7.33 46.92
N VAL A 432 26.75 7.86 46.08
CA VAL A 432 26.95 9.16 45.41
C VAL A 432 25.61 9.92 45.38
N ASP A 433 25.66 11.19 45.79
CA ASP A 433 24.55 12.13 46.00
C ASP A 433 23.70 12.43 44.75
N PHE A 434 22.37 12.50 44.94
CA PHE A 434 21.43 13.15 44.01
C PHE A 434 20.84 14.40 44.68
N PRO A 435 20.95 15.61 44.10
CA PRO A 435 20.22 16.78 44.58
C PRO A 435 18.75 16.63 44.20
N GLY A 436 17.89 16.67 45.21
CA GLY A 436 16.47 16.44 45.09
C GLY A 436 15.70 17.59 44.47
N HIS A 437 14.61 17.23 43.79
CA HIS A 437 13.38 18.00 43.79
C HIS A 437 12.21 17.00 43.80
N ARG A 438 11.56 16.90 44.97
CA ARG A 438 10.28 16.20 45.16
C ARG A 438 9.16 17.06 44.56
N VAL A 439 8.30 16.44 43.76
CA VAL A 439 6.93 16.91 43.56
C VAL A 439 6.03 15.83 44.16
N ASP A 440 5.31 16.22 45.21
CA ASP A 440 4.34 15.41 45.92
C ASP A 440 3.07 15.23 45.08
N LEU A 441 2.55 14.00 45.03
CA LEU A 441 1.24 13.67 44.47
C LEU A 441 0.45 12.90 45.53
N ALA A 442 -0.35 13.61 46.32
CA ALA A 442 -1.46 13.06 47.09
C ALA A 442 -2.40 14.20 47.52
N ASP A 443 -3.64 14.21 47.03
CA ASP A 443 -4.80 13.83 47.86
C ASP A 443 -6.13 13.85 47.10
N VAL A 444 -7.04 12.99 47.55
CA VAL A 444 -8.31 12.56 46.94
C VAL A 444 -9.47 12.86 47.92
N ARG A 445 -10.58 13.44 47.41
CA ARG A 445 -11.98 13.49 47.96
C ARG A 445 -12.15 14.26 49.29
N ASP A 446 -13.26 14.94 49.61
CA ASP A 446 -14.68 14.67 49.37
C ASP A 446 -15.58 15.91 49.67
N LEU A 447 -16.77 15.92 49.04
CA LEU A 447 -18.12 16.37 49.47
C LEU A 447 -18.38 17.70 50.24
N GLY A 448 -19.41 18.42 49.76
CA GLY A 448 -20.57 18.71 50.61
C GLY A 448 -21.08 20.16 50.73
N ASP A 449 -22.18 20.43 50.00
CA ASP A 449 -23.32 21.30 50.35
C ASP A 449 -23.17 22.81 50.63
N ARG A 450 -23.87 23.60 49.82
CA ARG A 450 -25.04 24.40 50.25
C ARG A 450 -26.12 24.49 49.15
N GLY A 451 -27.31 23.94 49.44
CA GLY A 451 -28.59 24.21 48.74
C GLY A 451 -29.05 25.68 48.92
N ARG A 452 -30.18 26.16 48.42
CA ARG A 452 -31.51 25.62 48.04
C ARG A 452 -32.22 26.75 47.25
N ASP A 453 -33.03 26.48 46.21
CA ASP A 453 -34.52 26.43 46.17
C ASP A 453 -34.95 27.29 44.95
N LEU A 454 -36.01 27.08 44.15
CA LEU A 454 -37.28 26.33 44.19
C LEU A 454 -37.89 26.31 42.77
N GLY A 455 -38.75 25.34 42.45
CA GLY A 455 -39.83 25.51 41.45
C GLY A 455 -40.24 24.27 40.63
N ASP A 456 -41.12 23.44 41.18
CA ASP A 456 -41.73 22.24 40.58
C ASP A 456 -42.66 22.51 39.38
N ALA A 457 -42.77 21.52 38.47
CA ALA A 457 -43.97 20.65 38.30
C ALA A 457 -44.29 20.22 36.84
N VAL A 458 -44.14 18.90 36.60
CA VAL A 458 -45.06 17.94 35.94
C VAL A 458 -45.59 18.19 34.50
N GLY A 459 -45.11 17.37 33.55
CA GLY A 459 -45.88 16.24 32.98
C GLY A 459 -46.60 16.38 31.61
N SER A 460 -46.19 15.52 30.66
CA SER A 460 -46.98 14.92 29.54
C SER A 460 -47.53 15.87 28.45
N GLY A 461 -47.63 15.59 27.16
CA GLY A 461 -47.42 14.42 26.32
C GLY A 461 -48.25 14.58 25.03
N VAL A 462 -47.60 14.45 23.86
CA VAL A 462 -48.06 13.79 22.62
C VAL A 462 -49.07 14.50 21.65
N ASP A 463 -48.87 14.20 20.34
CA ASP A 463 -49.72 14.39 19.13
C ASP A 463 -49.88 15.78 18.51
N GLU A 464 -50.07 16.01 17.20
CA GLU A 464 -49.84 15.33 15.89
C GLU A 464 -50.35 16.35 14.83
N HIS A 465 -49.81 16.32 13.59
CA HIS A 465 -50.44 16.75 12.30
C HIS A 465 -50.97 18.20 12.11
N ASP A 466 -51.09 18.83 10.94
CA ASP A 466 -50.84 18.53 9.52
C ASP A 466 -50.88 19.86 8.72
N GLY A 467 -50.29 19.88 7.52
CA GLY A 467 -50.97 20.46 6.35
C GLY A 467 -50.61 21.87 5.85
N GLY A 468 -50.19 21.95 4.57
CA GLY A 468 -50.69 22.98 3.65
C GLY A 468 -49.67 23.83 2.89
N GLN A 469 -49.37 23.45 1.63
CA GLN A 469 -48.73 24.30 0.62
C GLN A 469 -49.76 25.03 -0.27
N HIS A 470 -49.25 25.98 -1.09
CA HIS A 470 -49.81 26.72 -2.25
C HIS A 470 -50.23 28.16 -1.89
N GLY A 471 -49.95 29.23 -2.67
CA GLY A 471 -49.30 29.41 -3.96
C GLY A 471 -49.81 30.71 -4.65
N VAL A 472 -48.86 31.52 -5.16
CA VAL A 472 -48.89 32.31 -6.42
C VAL A 472 -49.50 33.77 -6.51
N ILE A 473 -48.72 34.65 -7.18
CA ILE A 473 -49.02 35.79 -8.13
C ILE A 473 -48.91 37.28 -7.67
N MET A 474 -47.73 37.92 -7.96
CA MET A 474 -47.35 39.15 -8.77
C MET A 474 -48.27 40.42 -8.84
N PRO A 475 -47.80 41.69 -9.16
CA PRO A 475 -46.84 42.04 -10.25
C PRO A 475 -46.01 43.39 -10.25
N ARG A 476 -44.97 43.39 -11.13
CA ARG A 476 -44.42 44.42 -12.09
C ARG A 476 -44.08 45.90 -11.72
N ARG A 477 -42.89 46.35 -12.18
CA ARG A 477 -42.68 47.61 -12.95
C ARG A 477 -41.58 47.51 -14.04
N ARG A 478 -41.79 48.26 -15.14
CA ARG A 478 -41.10 48.30 -16.45
C ARG A 478 -40.01 49.39 -16.57
N ARG A 479 -39.10 49.28 -17.55
CA ARG A 479 -38.66 50.32 -18.53
C ARG A 479 -37.88 49.65 -19.70
N ARG A 480 -38.46 49.62 -20.92
CA ARG A 480 -38.19 50.40 -22.18
C ARG A 480 -36.89 50.03 -22.94
N CYS A 481 -36.99 49.34 -24.08
CA CYS A 481 -36.96 49.81 -25.51
C CYS A 481 -35.52 49.78 -26.09
N ARG A 482 -35.20 49.38 -27.33
CA ARG A 482 -35.93 49.07 -28.59
C ARG A 482 -34.94 48.45 -29.62
N ASP A 483 -35.46 47.62 -30.52
CA ASP A 483 -35.08 47.32 -31.94
C ASP A 483 -33.66 46.77 -32.26
N GLY A 484 -33.43 45.81 -33.17
CA GLY A 484 -34.25 45.15 -34.19
C GLY A 484 -33.52 43.94 -34.83
N LEU A 485 -34.25 43.22 -35.70
CA LEU A 485 -34.01 41.86 -36.20
C LEU A 485 -32.98 41.70 -37.36
N VAL A 486 -32.22 40.58 -37.34
CA VAL A 486 -32.04 39.44 -38.32
C VAL A 486 -32.29 39.75 -39.83
N PRO A 487 -31.59 39.20 -40.88
CA PRO A 487 -31.21 37.77 -41.03
C PRO A 487 -29.98 37.35 -41.93
N ASP A 488 -29.72 36.03 -41.90
CA ASP A 488 -29.32 35.11 -43.00
C ASP A 488 -27.85 34.79 -43.42
N ARG A 489 -27.63 33.48 -43.63
CA ARG A 489 -26.50 32.76 -44.31
C ARG A 489 -26.38 33.16 -45.81
N PRO A 490 -25.33 32.84 -46.64
CA PRO A 490 -24.58 31.55 -46.79
C PRO A 490 -23.12 31.72 -47.37
N PRO A 491 -22.54 30.88 -48.29
CA PRO A 491 -22.24 29.43 -48.34
C PRO A 491 -20.72 29.06 -48.47
N ARG A 492 -20.43 27.75 -48.48
CA ARG A 492 -19.16 27.05 -48.82
C ARG A 492 -18.63 27.32 -50.25
N ARG A 493 -17.31 27.20 -50.47
CA ARG A 493 -16.63 26.89 -51.77
C ARG A 493 -15.14 26.47 -51.58
N PRO A 494 -14.39 25.93 -52.58
CA PRO A 494 -13.94 24.52 -52.59
C PRO A 494 -12.41 24.29 -52.73
N ARG A 495 -12.00 23.01 -52.65
CA ARG A 495 -10.66 22.47 -53.00
C ARG A 495 -10.35 22.62 -54.50
N PRO A 496 -9.07 22.73 -54.90
CA PRO A 496 -8.64 22.39 -56.25
C PRO A 496 -7.93 21.02 -56.30
N SER A 497 -8.23 20.27 -57.37
CA SER A 497 -7.46 19.16 -57.91
C SER A 497 -6.58 19.66 -59.06
N GLY A 498 -5.32 19.20 -59.17
CA GLY A 498 -4.48 19.44 -60.35
C GLY A 498 -3.14 18.70 -60.28
N ARG A 499 -2.91 17.82 -61.25
CA ARG A 499 -1.71 16.99 -61.48
C ARG A 499 -0.57 17.76 -62.17
N ALA A 500 0.61 17.13 -62.11
CA ALA A 500 1.73 17.11 -63.08
C ALA A 500 2.79 18.24 -63.01
N ARG A 501 3.96 17.89 -62.45
CA ARG A 501 5.17 17.53 -63.22
C ARG A 501 6.08 16.66 -62.37
#